data_AF-E7G804-F1
#
_entry.id   AF-E7G804-F1
#
_cell.length_a   1.000
_cell.length_b   1.000
_cell.length_c   1.000
_cell.angle_alpha   90.00
_cell.angle_beta   90.00
_cell.angle_gamma   90.00
#
_symmetry.space_group_name_H-M   'P 1'
#
loop_
_entity.id
_entity.type
_entity.pdbx_description
1 polymer ?
#
loop_
_entity_poly.entity_id
_entity_poly.type
_entity_poly.pdbx_seq_one_letter_code
_entity_poly.pdbx_strand_id
1 'polypeptide(L)'
;MKTITMIINNQEWQVNLYQNDTVESLINRLPLTIQMKELHGNEKYHYLDFQLPIMSESIDQIETGDLMLFGNNCLVLFYESFSTPYQYTKIGYIDNLKNIKNLVGSKDVKVTFQVNK
;
A
#
# COMPACT_ATOMS: atom_id res chain seq x y z
N MET A 1 7.92 14.37 6.32
CA MET A 1 7.24 13.29 5.56
C MET A 1 5.75 13.41 5.80
N LYS A 2 4.92 13.20 4.76
CA LYS A 2 3.47 13.16 4.92
C LYS A 2 3.06 11.78 5.45
N THR A 3 1.97 11.74 6.20
CA THR A 3 1.41 10.51 6.73
C THR A 3 -0.09 10.45 6.46
N ILE A 4 -0.60 9.24 6.31
CA ILE A 4 -2.04 8.95 6.22
C ILE A 4 -2.38 7.83 7.21
N THR A 5 -3.66 7.71 7.54
CA THR A 5 -4.18 6.60 8.34
C THR A 5 -4.70 5.52 7.41
N MET A 6 -4.25 4.29 7.62
CA MET A 6 -4.81 3.07 7.06
C MET A 6 -5.63 2.35 8.12
N ILE A 7 -6.88 2.00 7.80
CA ILE A 7 -7.80 1.32 8.69
C ILE A 7 -8.08 -0.08 8.15
N ILE A 8 -7.78 -1.09 8.95
CA ILE A 8 -8.05 -2.50 8.67
C ILE A 8 -8.68 -3.11 9.91
N ASN A 9 -9.82 -3.80 9.79
CA ASN A 9 -10.51 -4.44 10.92
C ASN A 9 -10.72 -3.50 12.12
N ASN A 10 -11.10 -2.24 11.86
CA ASN A 10 -11.27 -1.18 12.87
C ASN A 10 -10.00 -0.78 13.65
N GLN A 11 -8.81 -1.21 13.19
CA GLN A 11 -7.53 -0.79 13.73
C GLN A 11 -6.87 0.24 12.81
N GLU A 12 -6.36 1.31 13.40
CA GLU A 12 -5.69 2.40 12.69
C GLU A 12 -4.17 2.20 12.69
N TRP A 13 -3.57 2.43 11.52
CA TRP A 13 -2.14 2.31 11.30
C TRP A 13 -1.65 3.53 10.54
N GLN A 14 -0.52 4.06 10.98
CA GLN A 14 0.14 5.16 10.28
C GLN A 14 0.93 4.60 9.10
N VAL A 15 0.70 5.18 7.92
CA VAL A 15 1.51 4.96 6.72
C VAL A 15 2.32 6.22 6.47
N ASN A 16 3.65 6.08 6.44
CA ASN A 16 4.55 7.13 5.99
C ASN A 16 4.60 7.14 4.48
N LEU A 17 4.46 8.31 3.88
CA LEU A 17 4.42 8.47 2.45
C LEU A 17 5.72 9.09 1.91
N TYR A 18 6.16 8.57 0.77
CA TYR A 18 7.24 9.17 0.00
C TYR A 18 6.78 10.46 -0.67
N GLN A 19 7.73 11.32 -1.03
CA GLN A 19 7.42 12.58 -1.73
C GLN A 19 7.53 12.36 -3.24
N ASN A 20 6.40 12.15 -3.91
CA ASN A 20 6.33 12.01 -5.37
C ASN A 20 4.91 12.32 -5.92
N ASP A 21 4.81 12.52 -7.24
CA ASP A 21 3.57 12.96 -7.90
C ASP A 21 2.45 11.90 -7.84
N THR A 22 2.83 10.62 -7.80
CA THR A 22 1.91 9.49 -7.62
C THR A 22 1.22 9.55 -6.26
N VAL A 23 1.99 9.81 -5.20
CA VAL A 23 1.50 9.95 -3.83
C VAL A 23 0.57 11.17 -3.71
N GLU A 24 0.95 12.32 -4.24
CA GLU A 24 0.08 13.51 -4.21
C GLU A 24 -1.24 13.26 -4.94
N SER A 25 -1.19 12.59 -6.10
CA SER A 25 -2.38 12.18 -6.84
C SER A 25 -3.26 11.20 -6.08
N LEU A 26 -2.66 10.26 -5.34
CA LEU A 26 -3.38 9.32 -4.47
C LEU A 26 -4.03 10.04 -3.28
N ILE A 27 -3.32 10.93 -2.59
CA ILE A 27 -3.83 11.71 -1.45
C ILE A 27 -5.09 12.50 -1.85
N ASN A 28 -5.10 13.10 -3.05
CA ASN A 28 -6.26 13.84 -3.56
C ASN A 28 -7.50 12.98 -3.83
N ARG A 29 -7.37 11.65 -3.75
CA ARG A 29 -8.47 10.68 -3.89
C ARG A 29 -8.94 10.13 -2.53
N LEU A 30 -8.31 10.53 -1.43
CA LEU A 30 -8.68 10.08 -0.10
C LEU A 30 -9.85 10.92 0.48
N PRO A 31 -10.73 10.32 1.31
CA PRO A 31 -10.68 8.95 1.79
C PRO A 31 -11.07 7.91 0.73
N LEU A 32 -10.38 6.77 0.74
CA LEU A 32 -10.59 5.68 -0.20
C LEU A 32 -10.76 4.37 0.55
N THR A 33 -11.88 3.68 0.32
CA THR A 33 -12.15 2.36 0.89
C THR A 33 -12.20 1.32 -0.23
N ILE A 34 -11.31 0.33 -0.17
CA ILE A 34 -11.14 -0.70 -1.20
C ILE A 34 -11.10 -2.10 -0.59
N GLN A 35 -11.50 -3.09 -1.39
CA GLN A 35 -11.34 -4.50 -1.06
C GLN A 35 -10.05 -5.01 -1.69
N MET A 36 -9.01 -5.25 -0.89
CA MET A 36 -7.74 -5.78 -1.37
C MET A 36 -7.78 -7.31 -1.35
N LYS A 37 -7.38 -7.93 -2.46
CA LYS A 37 -7.37 -9.39 -2.63
C LYS A 37 -6.05 -9.98 -2.15
N GLU A 38 -6.13 -11.18 -1.59
CA GLU A 38 -4.94 -11.96 -1.24
C GLU A 38 -4.22 -12.48 -2.51
N LEU A 39 -2.89 -12.40 -2.51
CA LEU A 39 -2.07 -13.00 -3.56
C LEU A 39 -0.77 -13.57 -2.96
N HIS A 40 -0.44 -14.78 -3.39
CA HIS A 40 0.80 -15.50 -3.08
C HIS A 40 1.18 -15.69 -1.59
N GLY A 41 0.37 -15.25 -0.62
CA GLY A 41 0.67 -15.40 0.81
C GLY A 41 1.64 -14.35 1.36
N ASN A 42 1.98 -13.32 0.58
CA ASN A 42 2.91 -12.25 0.94
C ASN A 42 2.37 -10.83 0.61
N GLU A 43 1.31 -10.71 -0.19
CA GLU A 43 0.83 -9.43 -0.67
C GLU A 43 -0.71 -9.33 -0.73
N LYS A 44 -1.22 -8.11 -0.56
CA LYS A 44 -2.60 -7.72 -0.84
C LYS A 44 -2.60 -6.75 -2.01
N TYR A 45 -3.52 -6.90 -2.96
CA TYR A 45 -3.59 -6.00 -4.11
C TYR A 45 -5.00 -5.53 -4.45
N HIS A 46 -5.10 -4.38 -5.10
CA HIS A 46 -6.35 -3.88 -5.67
C HIS A 46 -6.11 -3.04 -6.92
N TYR A 47 -6.90 -3.27 -7.96
CA TYR A 47 -6.92 -2.40 -9.14
C TYR A 47 -7.87 -1.23 -8.88
N LEU A 48 -7.32 -0.01 -8.87
CA LEU A 48 -8.06 1.24 -8.74
C LEU A 48 -8.86 1.51 -10.01
N ASP A 49 -10.04 2.12 -9.84
CA ASP A 49 -10.92 2.56 -10.94
C ASP A 49 -10.40 3.81 -11.68
N PHE A 50 -9.23 4.31 -11.27
CA PHE A 50 -8.54 5.44 -11.88
C PHE A 50 -7.04 5.16 -11.98
N GLN A 51 -6.38 5.89 -12.86
CA GLN A 51 -4.93 5.80 -13.04
C GLN A 51 -4.22 6.89 -12.24
N LEU A 52 -3.00 6.57 -11.80
CA LEU A 52 -2.07 7.48 -11.15
C LEU A 52 -0.84 7.68 -12.06
N PRO A 53 -0.10 8.80 -11.90
CA PRO A 53 1.21 8.97 -12.51
C PRO A 53 2.12 7.79 -12.17
N ILE A 54 2.94 7.36 -13.13
CA ILE A 54 3.90 6.26 -12.93
C ILE A 54 5.27 6.86 -12.67
N MET A 55 5.90 6.46 -11.58
CA MET A 55 7.31 6.77 -11.27
C MET A 55 8.01 5.48 -10.87
N SER A 56 7.87 4.46 -11.73
CA SER A 56 8.32 3.11 -11.44
C SER A 56 9.84 3.01 -11.49
N GLU A 57 10.41 2.37 -10.48
CA GLU A 57 11.83 2.04 -10.39
C GLU A 57 12.01 0.55 -10.10
N SER A 58 13.19 0.01 -10.40
CA SER A 58 13.54 -1.35 -9.99
C SER A 58 13.61 -1.45 -8.48
N ILE A 59 12.89 -2.41 -7.90
CA ILE A 59 12.88 -2.67 -6.47
C ILE A 59 13.56 -4.01 -6.24
N ASP A 60 14.82 -4.01 -5.80
CA ASP A 60 15.57 -5.25 -5.59
C ASP A 60 15.00 -6.08 -4.41
N GLN A 61 14.46 -5.38 -3.40
CA GLN A 61 13.94 -5.97 -2.18
C GLN A 61 12.67 -5.23 -1.74
N ILE A 62 11.62 -6.02 -1.49
CA ILE A 62 10.39 -5.60 -0.84
C ILE A 62 10.54 -5.80 0.66
N GLU A 63 10.15 -4.81 1.43
CA GLU A 63 10.06 -4.91 2.88
C GLU A 63 8.62 -5.09 3.36
N THR A 64 8.50 -5.80 4.48
CA THR A 64 7.24 -5.98 5.17
C THR A 64 6.64 -4.61 5.52
N GLY A 65 5.39 -4.38 5.12
CA GLY A 65 4.68 -3.12 5.33
C GLY A 65 4.85 -2.10 4.22
N ASP A 66 5.58 -2.42 3.14
CA ASP A 66 5.65 -1.58 1.96
C ASP A 66 4.29 -1.46 1.28
N LEU A 67 3.96 -0.21 0.91
CA LEU A 67 2.83 0.15 0.07
C LEU A 67 3.37 0.67 -1.25
N MET A 68 3.01 -0.01 -2.34
CA MET A 68 3.54 0.25 -3.68
C MET A 68 2.45 0.28 -4.73
N LEU A 69 2.75 0.85 -5.89
CA LEU A 69 1.90 0.83 -7.08
C LEU A 69 2.59 0.04 -8.19
N PHE A 70 1.94 -1.02 -8.64
CA PHE A 70 2.31 -1.78 -9.83
C PHE A 70 1.58 -1.23 -11.06
N GLY A 71 2.34 -0.92 -12.12
CA GLY A 71 1.82 -0.20 -13.27
C GLY A 71 1.32 1.20 -12.87
N ASN A 72 0.10 1.55 -13.28
CA ASN A 72 -0.51 2.86 -13.01
C ASN A 72 -1.76 2.80 -12.12
N ASN A 73 -2.23 1.62 -11.74
CA ASN A 73 -3.49 1.49 -11.02
C ASN A 73 -3.57 0.29 -10.06
N CYS A 74 -2.56 -0.56 -9.94
CA CYS A 74 -2.60 -1.69 -9.02
C CYS A 74 -1.90 -1.34 -7.72
N LEU A 75 -2.65 -1.04 -6.66
CA LEU A 75 -2.11 -0.75 -5.34
C LEU A 75 -1.80 -2.06 -4.62
N VAL A 76 -0.59 -2.19 -4.09
CA VAL A 76 -0.09 -3.42 -3.43
C VAL A 76 0.43 -3.09 -2.04
N LEU A 77 -0.06 -3.84 -1.04
CA LEU A 77 0.43 -3.82 0.34
C LEU A 77 1.15 -5.14 0.62
N PHE A 78 2.44 -5.07 0.89
CA PHE A 78 3.26 -6.23 1.23
C PHE A 78 3.27 -6.46 2.74
N TYR A 79 3.15 -7.72 3.16
CA TYR A 79 3.18 -8.10 4.56
C TYR A 79 4.22 -9.19 4.87
N GLU A 80 5.07 -9.51 3.90
CA GLU A 80 6.33 -10.26 4.06
C GLU A 80 7.42 -9.62 3.20
N SER A 81 8.69 -9.74 3.63
CA SER A 81 9.86 -9.26 2.87
C SER A 81 10.36 -10.33 1.89
N PHE A 82 10.70 -9.95 0.66
CA PHE A 82 11.24 -10.86 -0.36
C PHE A 82 11.96 -10.08 -1.47
N SER A 83 12.83 -10.75 -2.22
CA SER A 83 13.48 -10.16 -3.40
C SER A 83 12.58 -10.26 -4.62
N THR A 84 12.59 -9.22 -5.47
CA THR A 84 11.78 -9.19 -6.69
C THR A 84 12.56 -8.57 -7.85
N PRO A 85 12.35 -9.04 -9.10
CA PRO A 85 12.90 -8.38 -10.29
C PRO A 85 11.96 -7.29 -10.84
N TYR A 86 10.80 -7.07 -10.20
CA TYR A 86 9.76 -6.20 -10.72
C TYR A 86 10.02 -4.72 -10.42
N GLN A 87 9.31 -3.88 -11.18
CA GLN A 87 9.33 -2.44 -10.99
C GLN A 87 8.05 -1.97 -10.34
N TYR A 88 8.19 -1.03 -9.41
CA TYR A 88 7.08 -0.42 -8.70
C TYR A 88 7.30 1.07 -8.52
N THR A 89 6.21 1.81 -8.36
CA THR A 89 6.27 3.16 -7.80
C THR A 89 6.08 3.08 -6.30
N LYS A 90 7.04 3.60 -5.52
CA LYS A 90 6.93 3.63 -4.06
C LYS A 90 5.85 4.63 -3.61
N ILE A 91 4.90 4.17 -2.80
CA ILE A 91 3.86 5.02 -2.21
C ILE A 91 4.19 5.36 -0.77
N GLY A 92 4.49 4.34 0.03
CA GLY A 92 4.78 4.51 1.44
C GLY A 92 5.10 3.21 2.14
N TYR A 93 5.14 3.25 3.46
CA TYR A 93 5.36 2.09 4.30
C TYR A 93 4.73 2.28 5.69
N ILE A 94 4.45 1.20 6.39
CA ILE A 94 3.89 1.21 7.75
C ILE A 94 5.03 1.23 8.79
N ASP A 95 5.02 2.16 9.74
CA ASP A 95 6.08 2.29 10.77
C ASP A 95 6.08 1.16 11.80
N ASN A 96 4.90 0.68 12.20
CA ASN A 96 4.75 -0.33 13.24
C ASN A 96 4.27 -1.65 12.62
N LEU A 97 5.19 -2.56 12.36
CA LEU A 97 4.90 -3.82 11.66
C LEU A 97 4.41 -4.95 12.58
N LYS A 98 4.25 -4.68 13.89
CA LYS A 98 3.85 -5.72 14.84
C LYS A 98 2.52 -6.34 14.40
N ASN A 99 2.57 -7.63 14.05
CA ASN A 99 1.42 -8.44 13.67
C ASN A 99 0.72 -8.04 12.36
N ILE A 100 1.39 -7.36 11.42
CA ILE A 100 0.78 -6.99 10.12
C ILE A 100 0.19 -8.21 9.39
N LYS A 101 0.87 -9.35 9.40
CA LYS A 101 0.37 -10.61 8.81
C LYS A 101 -0.93 -11.10 9.45
N ASN A 102 -1.06 -10.97 10.77
CA ASN A 102 -2.30 -11.35 11.48
C ASN A 102 -3.43 -10.36 11.21
N LEU A 103 -3.10 -9.07 11.04
CA LEU A 103 -4.05 -8.00 10.73
C LEU A 103 -4.71 -8.23 9.36
N VAL A 104 -3.87 -8.43 8.34
CA VAL A 104 -4.35 -8.58 6.96
C VAL A 104 -4.93 -9.99 6.70
N GLY A 105 -4.49 -10.99 7.48
CA GLY A 105 -4.96 -12.37 7.39
C GLY A 105 -4.66 -13.03 6.04
N SER A 106 -5.17 -14.25 5.84
CA SER A 106 -4.97 -15.04 4.61
C SER A 106 -6.10 -14.90 3.58
N LYS A 107 -7.01 -13.95 3.77
CA LYS A 107 -8.17 -13.72 2.90
C LYS A 107 -8.21 -12.27 2.46
N ASP A 108 -9.06 -11.96 1.49
CA ASP A 108 -9.32 -10.59 1.07
C ASP A 108 -9.70 -9.71 2.27
N VAL A 109 -9.21 -8.48 2.26
CA VAL A 109 -9.39 -7.54 3.37
C VAL A 109 -9.89 -6.18 2.89
N LYS A 110 -10.83 -5.59 3.62
CA LYS A 110 -11.31 -4.23 3.37
C LYS A 110 -10.38 -3.25 4.06
N VAL A 111 -9.82 -2.32 3.29
CA VAL A 111 -8.86 -1.32 3.75
C VAL A 111 -9.42 0.07 3.47
N THR A 112 -9.30 0.99 4.42
CA THR A 112 -9.61 2.40 4.22
C THR A 112 -8.38 3.25 4.42
N PHE A 113 -8.05 4.10 3.45
CA PHE A 113 -6.99 5.10 3.54
C PHE A 113 -7.63 6.48 3.72
N GLN A 114 -7.12 7.29 4.65
CA GLN A 114 -7.63 8.63 4.92
C GLN A 114 -6.50 9.58 5.29
N VAL A 115 -6.64 10.86 4.93
CA VAL A 115 -5.72 11.91 5.39
C VAL A 115 -5.81 12.06 6.91
N ASN A 116 -4.66 12.32 7.54
CA ASN A 116 -4.62 12.65 8.95
C ASN A 116 -5.31 14.01 9.18
N LYS A 117 -6.05 14.13 10.28
CA LYS A 117 -6.70 15.39 10.68
C LYS A 117 -5.71 16.38 11.28
#